data_AF-A0AAD5R2B7-F1
#
_entry.id   AF-A0AAD5R2B7-F1
#
_cell.length_a   1.000
_cell.length_b   1.000
_cell.length_c   1.000
_cell.angle_alpha   90.00
_cell.angle_beta   90.00
_cell.angle_gamma   90.00
#
_symmetry.space_group_name_H-M   'P 1'
#
loop_
_entity.id
_entity.type
_entity.pdbx_description
1 polymer ?
#
loop_
_entity_poly.entity_id
_entity_poly.type
_entity_poly.pdbx_seq_one_letter_code
_entity_poly.pdbx_strand_id
1 'polypeptide(L)'
;MCQYLGRNPPNILAYGIWRTHSMKDRNGDTTCPHLWFVKCGHCGATGGDAHVEKYCPVLLLHDRRLQRDLMKHLHILCCSLCTIMLFIRLSQI
;
A
#
# COMPACT_ATOMS: atom_id res chain seq x y z
N MET A 1 -20.65 -2.23 0.00
CA MET A 1 -21.01 -0.81 0.19
C MET A 1 -19.79 0.05 -0.05
N CYS A 2 -19.85 1.00 -0.99
CA CYS A 2 -18.75 1.91 -1.28
C CYS A 2 -18.52 2.87 -0.10
N GLN A 3 -17.38 2.74 0.57
CA GLN A 3 -16.98 3.66 1.62
C GLN A 3 -16.38 4.91 0.97
N TYR A 4 -17.18 5.95 0.80
CA TYR A 4 -16.70 7.25 0.35
C TYR A 4 -15.81 7.90 1.44
N LEU A 5 -14.55 7.46 1.59
CA LEU A 5 -13.45 8.06 2.37
C LEU A 5 -13.83 8.77 3.69
N GLY A 6 -14.90 8.36 4.38
CA GLY A 6 -15.45 9.06 5.55
C GLY A 6 -16.03 10.46 5.31
N ARG A 7 -16.30 10.88 4.06
CA ARG A 7 -16.88 12.19 3.74
C ARG A 7 -18.39 12.10 3.51
N ASN A 8 -19.11 13.22 3.63
CA ASN A 8 -20.54 13.27 3.30
C ASN A 8 -20.71 13.40 1.78
N PRO A 9 -21.64 12.67 1.13
CA PRO A 9 -21.83 12.77 -0.31
C PRO A 9 -22.12 14.21 -0.72
N PRO A 10 -21.67 14.65 -1.90
CA PRO A 10 -21.76 16.06 -2.31
C PRO A 10 -23.19 16.58 -2.40
N ASN A 11 -24.19 15.70 -2.49
CA ASN A 11 -25.59 16.06 -2.40
C ASN A 11 -26.42 14.94 -1.73
N ILE A 12 -27.55 15.32 -1.12
CA ILE A 12 -28.46 14.41 -0.42
C ILE A 12 -29.20 13.43 -1.35
N LEU A 13 -29.28 13.74 -2.64
CA LEU A 13 -29.91 12.88 -3.66
C LEU A 13 -28.97 11.77 -4.15
N ALA A 14 -27.66 11.92 -3.98
CA ALA A 14 -26.64 10.97 -4.42
C ALA A 14 -26.46 9.80 -3.46
N TYR A 15 -27.09 9.83 -2.28
CA TYR A 15 -27.04 8.74 -1.30
C TYR A 15 -27.39 7.37 -1.90
N GLY A 16 -28.27 7.33 -2.90
CA GLY A 16 -28.62 6.11 -3.64
C GLY A 16 -27.41 5.52 -4.38
N ILE A 17 -26.67 6.36 -5.12
CA ILE A 17 -25.47 5.93 -5.84
C ILE A 17 -24.44 5.39 -4.86
N TRP A 18 -24.11 6.09 -3.78
CA TRP A 18 -23.07 5.68 -2.83
C TRP A 18 -23.37 4.37 -2.08
N ARG A 19 -24.64 4.00 -1.91
CA ARG A 19 -25.04 2.75 -1.24
C ARG A 19 -25.21 1.54 -2.17
N THR A 20 -25.43 1.77 -3.46
CA THR A 20 -25.81 0.72 -4.43
C THR A 20 -24.63 0.07 -5.15
N HIS A 21 -23.41 0.60 -5.00
CA HIS A 21 -22.21 0.00 -5.58
C HIS A 21 -21.16 -0.35 -4.51
N SER A 22 -20.18 -1.14 -4.92
CA SER A 22 -18.96 -1.42 -4.15
C SER A 22 -17.79 -0.61 -4.72
N MET A 23 -16.76 -0.37 -3.92
CA MET A 23 -15.61 0.39 -4.42
C MET A 23 -14.86 -0.39 -5.52
N LYS A 24 -14.74 -1.71 -5.31
CA LYS A 24 -14.19 -2.69 -6.24
C LYS A 24 -15.11 -3.89 -6.35
N ASP A 25 -15.07 -4.56 -7.49
CA ASP A 25 -15.71 -5.86 -7.69
C ASP A 25 -14.89 -7.01 -7.07
N ARG A 26 -15.31 -8.25 -7.33
CA ARG A 26 -14.62 -9.45 -6.85
C ARG A 26 -13.30 -9.71 -7.57
N ASN A 27 -13.14 -9.20 -8.78
CA ASN A 27 -11.92 -9.34 -9.58
C ASN A 27 -10.86 -8.29 -9.18
N GLY A 28 -11.26 -7.27 -8.42
CA GLY A 28 -10.40 -6.18 -7.96
C GLY A 28 -10.54 -4.91 -8.81
N ASP A 29 -11.42 -4.92 -9.81
CA ASP A 29 -11.69 -3.79 -10.69
C ASP A 29 -12.54 -2.76 -9.96
N THR A 30 -12.15 -1.50 -10.07
CA THR A 30 -12.87 -0.37 -9.51
C THR A 30 -14.23 -0.25 -10.20
N THR A 31 -15.31 -0.31 -9.42
CA THR A 31 -16.69 -0.15 -9.92
C THR A 31 -17.33 1.15 -9.44
N CYS A 32 -16.64 1.88 -8.55
CA CYS A 32 -17.09 3.18 -8.10
C CYS A 32 -17.00 4.22 -9.22
N PRO A 33 -18.12 4.83 -9.65
CA PRO A 33 -18.10 5.81 -10.74
C PRO A 33 -17.28 7.05 -10.39
N HIS A 34 -17.18 7.41 -9.11
CA HIS A 34 -16.35 8.54 -8.68
C HIS A 34 -14.86 8.20 -8.79
N LEU A 35 -14.46 6.98 -8.39
CA LEU A 35 -13.07 6.55 -8.46
C LEU A 35 -12.68 6.24 -9.91
N TRP A 36 -13.60 5.77 -10.74
CA TRP A 36 -13.37 5.39 -12.15
C TRP A 36 -12.71 6.50 -12.98
N PHE A 37 -13.12 7.76 -12.77
CA PHE A 37 -12.56 8.91 -13.50
C PHE A 37 -11.28 9.47 -12.86
N VAL A 38 -10.86 8.95 -11.71
CA VAL A 38 -9.61 9.36 -11.07
C VAL A 38 -8.45 8.75 -11.87
N LYS A 39 -7.48 9.60 -12.21
CA LYS A 39 -6.20 9.18 -12.78
C LYS A 39 -5.12 9.30 -11.72
N CYS A 40 -4.40 8.22 -11.47
CA CYS A 40 -3.28 8.24 -10.54
C CYS A 40 -2.12 9.08 -11.13
N GLY A 41 -1.63 10.08 -10.39
CA GLY A 41 -0.51 10.94 -10.82
C GLY A 41 0.84 10.22 -10.91
N HIS A 42 0.99 9.08 -10.23
CA HIS A 42 2.27 8.34 -10.16
C HIS A 42 2.37 7.23 -11.21
N CYS A 43 1.29 6.47 -11.39
CA CYS A 43 1.29 5.33 -12.32
C CYS A 43 0.36 5.50 -13.53
N GLY A 44 -0.47 6.55 -13.56
CA GLY A 44 -1.39 6.82 -14.66
C GLY A 44 -2.65 5.96 -14.70
N ALA A 45 -2.84 5.01 -13.77
CA ALA A 45 -3.99 4.12 -13.76
C ALA A 45 -5.33 4.86 -13.61
N THR A 46 -6.35 4.39 -14.33
CA THR A 46 -7.71 4.96 -14.39
C THR A 46 -8.71 3.86 -14.79
N GLY A 47 -10.02 4.14 -14.73
CA GLY A 47 -11.06 3.16 -15.02
C GLY A 47 -11.07 2.00 -14.02
N GLY A 48 -11.00 0.75 -14.52
CA GLY A 48 -10.97 -0.46 -13.70
C GLY A 48 -9.77 -0.51 -12.74
N ASP A 49 -8.63 0.05 -13.13
CA ASP A 49 -7.43 0.12 -12.29
C ASP A 49 -7.35 1.38 -11.42
N ALA A 50 -8.38 2.23 -11.46
CA ALA A 50 -8.33 3.50 -10.76
C ALA A 50 -8.19 3.30 -9.24
N HIS A 51 -7.32 4.09 -8.63
CA HIS A 51 -7.06 4.06 -7.21
C HIS A 51 -6.62 5.44 -6.71
N VAL A 52 -6.77 5.66 -5.41
CA VAL A 52 -6.20 6.85 -4.76
C VAL A 52 -4.69 6.69 -4.59
N GLU A 53 -3.98 7.81 -4.58
CA GLU A 53 -2.52 7.89 -4.50
C GLU A 53 -1.91 6.99 -3.41
N LYS A 54 -2.52 6.94 -2.23
CA LYS A 54 -2.07 6.07 -1.12
C LYS A 54 -2.02 4.57 -1.46
N TYR A 55 -2.89 4.11 -2.34
CA TYR A 55 -2.95 2.71 -2.77
C TYR A 55 -2.25 2.47 -4.11
N CYS A 56 -1.45 3.44 -4.57
CA CYS A 56 -0.66 3.27 -5.78
C CYS A 56 0.33 2.11 -5.62
N PRO A 57 0.30 1.10 -6.50
CA PRO A 57 1.18 -0.05 -6.40
C PRO A 57 2.65 0.37 -6.51
N VAL A 58 2.97 1.42 -7.29
CA VAL A 58 4.32 1.95 -7.42
C VAL A 58 4.83 2.49 -6.09
N LEU A 59 4.02 3.26 -5.37
CA LEU A 59 4.39 3.81 -4.07
C LEU A 59 4.48 2.71 -3.00
N LEU A 60 3.53 1.78 -2.98
CA LEU A 60 3.54 0.66 -2.04
C LEU A 60 4.74 -0.28 -2.26
N LEU A 61 5.16 -0.48 -3.51
CA LEU A 61 6.35 -1.26 -3.83
C LEU A 61 7.63 -0.51 -3.45
N HIS A 62 7.68 0.80 -3.64
CA HIS A 62 8.80 1.63 -3.21
C HIS A 62 8.97 1.58 -1.68
N ASP A 63 7.89 1.82 -0.93
CA ASP A 63 7.89 1.78 0.54
C ASP A 63 8.29 0.40 1.07
N ARG A 64 7.70 -0.68 0.51
CA ARG A 64 8.09 -2.06 0.88
C ARG A 64 9.52 -2.43 0.50
N ARG A 65 10.08 -1.89 -0.58
CA ARG A 65 11.50 -2.09 -0.91
C ARG A 65 12.39 -1.39 0.11
N LEU A 66 12.11 -0.13 0.42
CA LEU A 66 12.84 0.63 1.42
C LEU A 66 12.81 -0.06 2.79
N GLN A 67 11.64 -0.55 3.23
CA GLN A 67 11.52 -1.33 4.46
C GLN A 67 12.29 -2.64 4.41
N ARG A 68 12.26 -3.38 3.29
CA ARG A 68 13.05 -4.61 3.15
C ARG A 68 14.56 -4.34 3.16
N ASP A 69 15.01 -3.26 2.54
CA ASP A 69 16.43 -2.92 2.49
C ASP A 69 16.95 -2.42 3.85
N LEU A 70 16.10 -1.77 4.65
CA LEU A 70 16.36 -1.48 6.05
C LEU A 70 16.46 -2.77 6.90
N MET A 71 15.53 -3.72 6.72
CA MET A 71 15.57 -4.99 7.46
C MET A 71 16.79 -5.85 7.09
N LYS A 72 17.26 -5.81 5.84
CA LYS A 72 18.50 -6.49 5.43
C LYS A 72 19.73 -5.91 6.12
N HIS A 73 19.85 -4.58 6.18
CA HIS A 73 20.97 -3.93 6.88
C HIS A 73 20.98 -4.27 8.38
N LEU A 74 19.81 -4.33 9.02
CA LEU A 74 19.69 -4.72 10.42
C LEU A 74 20.12 -6.18 10.66
N HIS A 75 19.76 -7.10 9.75
CA HIS A 75 20.12 -8.51 9.86
C HIS A 75 21.63 -8.75 9.68
N ILE A 76 22.28 -8.01 8.77
CA ILE A 76 23.74 -8.08 8.55
C ILE A 76 24.50 -7.62 9.80
N LEU A 77 24.12 -6.49 10.41
CA LEU A 77 24.73 -5.99 11.65
C LEU A 77 24.63 -6.99 12.81
N CYS A 78 23.47 -7.65 12.96
CA CYS A 78 23.27 -8.65 14.01
C CYS A 78 24.15 -9.90 13.79
N CYS A 79 24.27 -10.37 12.54
CA CYS A 79 25.09 -11.52 12.20
C CYS A 79 26.58 -11.26 12.44
N SER A 80 27.09 -10.09 12.04
CA SER A 80 28.49 -9.69 12.29
C SER A 80 28.83 -9.59 13.77
N LEU A 81 27.94 -9.01 14.59
CA LEU A 81 28.14 -8.97 16.05
C LEU A 81 28.15 -10.37 16.68
N CYS A 82 27.27 -11.27 16.23
CA CYS A 82 27.23 -12.64 16.73
C CYS A 82 28.48 -13.45 16.35
N THR A 83 29.02 -13.23 15.14
CA THR A 83 30.29 -13.86 14.73
C THR A 83 31.44 -13.34 15.59
N ILE A 84 31.52 -12.02 15.78
CA ILE A 84 32.56 -11.38 16.60
C ILE A 84 32.52 -11.90 18.04
N MET A 85 31.33 -12.03 18.65
CA MET A 85 31.20 -12.56 20.02
C MET A 85 31.63 -14.02 20.14
N LEU A 86 31.39 -14.84 19.12
CA LEU A 86 31.85 -16.23 19.08
C LEU A 86 33.38 -16.32 18.94
N PHE A 87 33.97 -15.45 18.11
CA PHE A 87 35.42 -15.34 17.97
C PHE A 87 36.10 -14.92 19.29
N ILE A 88 35.59 -13.88 19.96
CA ILE A 88 36.16 -13.40 21.23
C ILE A 88 36.15 -14.52 22.30
N ARG A 89 35.09 -15.34 22.34
CA ARG A 89 34.97 -16.48 23.26
C ARG A 89 35.93 -17.62 22.93
N LEU A 90 36.25 -17.85 21.66
CA LEU A 90 37.20 -18.90 21.24
C LEU A 90 38.67 -18.47 21.41
N SER A 91 38.96 -17.17 21.40
CA SER A 91 40.32 -16.62 21.60
C SER A 91 40.73 -16.42 23.08
N GLN A 92 39.90 -16.85 24.04
CA GLN A 92 40.17 -16.77 25.49
C GLN A 92 40.31 -18.17 26.14
N ILE A 93 40.52 -19.22 25.33
CA ILE A 93 40.86 -20.59 25.72
C ILE A 93 42.25 -20.90 25.15
#